data_AF-A0A7S0B891-F1
#
_entry.id   AF-A0A7S0B891-F1
#
_cell.length_a   1.000
_cell.length_b   1.000
_cell.length_c   1.000
_cell.angle_alpha   90.00
_cell.angle_beta   90.00
_cell.angle_gamma   90.00
#
_symmetry.space_group_name_H-M   'P 1'
#
loop_
_entity.id
_entity.type
_entity.pdbx_description
1 polymer ?
#
loop_
_entity_poly.entity_id
_entity_poly.type
_entity_poly.pdbx_seq_one_letter_code
_entity_poly.pdbx_strand_id
1 'polypeptide(L)'
;AEAATHTLSDYPTFSLLLHSLMRMAMSLQTLAMVFLSSVTASTLVTEKLPEAGLIKLETMIRPMYEALPRGAGGLPEASGVRYLARRFLARQSGLSVSGLDLVPAHAGPNASGLAAARAQELLRAPAGLPAADAAALAAVLGGAVGRGFGLREAAQFVHAVELIVSNANIVLMRKAHTFSKRASGKVSPKLPMLLGAYAVLYMAGDHADSIITANGVDPLKLLEHEVSDLQMRLRGGVGLEPLEQLLAAAAGDAARSGRVGGAKAREGMRRLRERLDGRHARECGQFHSTLKSMDPKGTGQVQFVTSYGTSKHDWALLETPEYLRALGALEERSSRGVGPGVLIPNYVVGMSGCRVQPDRLSMVCCPDKCESEVLPRLEAVVGGHRASPKQVWLATRPVLQAEGARSAAALRALSAELRELALRSRDRRLAVHG
;
A
#
# COMPACT_ATOMS: atom_id res chain seq x y z
N ALA A 1 46.49 -26.23 50.06
CA ALA A 1 46.19 -27.35 49.14
C ALA A 1 44.68 -27.38 48.97
N GLU A 2 44.13 -26.45 48.19
CA GLU A 2 43.82 -26.61 46.76
C GLU A 2 42.74 -27.69 46.52
N ALA A 3 41.48 -27.25 46.53
CA ALA A 3 40.38 -27.99 45.91
C ALA A 3 40.17 -27.40 44.51
N ALA A 4 40.70 -28.10 43.50
CA ALA A 4 40.53 -27.75 42.10
C ALA A 4 39.12 -28.12 41.62
N THR A 5 38.51 -27.15 40.94
CA THR A 5 37.30 -27.24 40.13
C THR A 5 37.46 -28.24 38.99
N HIS A 6 36.60 -29.25 38.89
CA HIS A 6 36.41 -30.02 37.66
C HIS A 6 35.16 -29.52 36.94
N THR A 7 35.40 -28.78 35.86
CA THR A 7 34.42 -28.36 34.86
C THR A 7 34.07 -29.52 33.93
N LEU A 8 32.81 -29.57 33.49
CA LEU A 8 32.14 -30.56 32.63
C LEU A 8 32.70 -30.69 31.19
N SER A 9 34.02 -30.60 30.98
CA SER A 9 34.65 -30.53 29.65
C SER A 9 35.25 -31.85 29.12
N ASP A 10 35.32 -32.92 29.90
CA ASP A 10 36.15 -34.10 29.54
C ASP A 10 35.40 -35.33 29.03
N TYR A 11 34.13 -35.21 28.63
CA TYR A 11 33.38 -36.33 28.05
C TYR A 11 33.19 -36.18 26.54
N PRO A 12 33.96 -36.91 25.69
CA PRO A 12 33.85 -36.84 24.23
C PRO A 12 32.50 -37.36 23.68
N THR A 13 31.74 -38.10 24.50
CA THR A 13 30.40 -38.59 24.15
C THR A 13 29.32 -37.50 24.23
N PHE A 14 29.51 -36.47 25.09
CA PHE A 14 28.53 -35.38 25.25
C PHE A 14 28.54 -34.42 24.05
N SER A 15 29.72 -34.18 23.46
CA SER A 15 29.86 -33.35 22.26
C SER A 15 29.20 -33.99 21.02
N LEU A 16 29.26 -35.32 20.89
CA LEU A 16 28.62 -36.04 19.79
C LEU A 16 27.09 -36.05 19.90
N LEU A 17 26.55 -36.18 21.11
CA LEU A 17 25.10 -36.07 21.37
C LEU A 17 24.58 -34.64 21.15
N LEU A 18 25.35 -33.62 21.55
CA LEU A 18 24.99 -32.22 21.30
C LEU A 18 25.05 -31.87 19.81
N HIS A 19 26.05 -32.38 19.07
CA HIS A 19 26.12 -32.22 17.61
C HIS A 19 25.00 -32.98 16.89
N SER A 20 24.60 -34.15 17.36
CA SER A 20 23.48 -34.90 16.79
C SER A 20 22.13 -34.23 17.08
N LEU A 21 21.94 -33.68 18.29
CA LEU A 21 20.77 -32.89 18.66
C LEU A 21 20.72 -31.54 17.94
N MET A 22 21.86 -30.87 17.73
CA MET A 22 21.94 -29.66 16.89
C MET A 22 21.69 -29.97 15.42
N ARG A 23 22.15 -31.11 14.88
CA ARG A 23 21.83 -31.55 13.52
C ARG A 23 20.35 -31.93 13.37
N MET A 24 19.72 -32.54 14.39
CA MET A 24 18.28 -32.77 14.42
C MET A 24 17.47 -31.48 14.58
N ALA A 25 17.93 -30.53 15.40
CA ALA A 25 17.30 -29.22 15.56
C ALA A 25 17.43 -28.35 14.31
N MET A 26 18.60 -28.37 13.64
CA MET A 26 18.81 -27.73 12.35
C MET A 26 18.02 -28.42 11.24
N SER A 27 17.87 -29.75 11.29
CA SER A 27 16.99 -30.54 10.41
C SER A 27 15.52 -30.20 10.61
N LEU A 28 15.05 -29.97 11.86
CA LEU A 28 13.70 -29.49 12.13
C LEU A 28 13.49 -28.03 11.72
N GLN A 29 14.51 -27.17 11.83
CA GLN A 29 14.45 -25.80 11.32
C GLN A 29 14.47 -25.76 9.79
N THR A 30 15.22 -26.66 9.12
CA THR A 30 15.13 -26.83 7.67
C THR A 30 13.82 -27.49 7.27
N LEU A 31 13.27 -28.43 8.03
CA LEU A 31 11.94 -28.98 7.77
C LEU A 31 10.82 -27.97 8.02
N ALA A 32 10.95 -27.09 9.02
CA ALA A 32 10.02 -25.99 9.27
C ALA A 32 10.12 -24.91 8.19
N MET A 33 11.33 -24.59 7.71
CA MET A 33 11.53 -23.74 6.54
C MET A 33 11.00 -24.41 5.26
N VAL A 34 11.10 -25.74 5.15
CA VAL A 34 10.55 -26.51 4.02
C VAL A 34 9.02 -26.61 4.09
N PHE A 35 8.42 -26.73 5.28
CA PHE A 35 6.96 -26.72 5.49
C PHE A 35 6.35 -25.31 5.35
N LEU A 36 7.10 -24.25 5.64
CA LEU A 36 6.72 -22.87 5.30
C LEU A 36 6.91 -22.58 3.80
N SER A 37 7.85 -23.26 3.14
CA SER A 37 7.98 -23.23 1.67
C SER A 37 7.06 -24.19 0.92
N SER A 38 6.32 -25.08 1.62
CA SER A 38 5.26 -25.90 1.02
C SER A 38 3.94 -25.15 0.94
N VAL A 39 3.99 -23.85 0.67
CA VAL A 39 2.97 -23.26 -0.21
C VAL A 39 3.08 -24.05 -1.50
N THR A 40 2.19 -25.02 -1.72
CA THR A 40 2.14 -25.71 -3.00
C THR A 40 1.99 -24.63 -4.07
N ALA A 41 3.06 -24.42 -4.86
CA ALA A 41 3.11 -23.42 -5.93
C ALA A 41 1.88 -23.52 -6.84
N SER A 42 1.30 -24.72 -6.93
CA SER A 42 0.05 -25.10 -7.59
C SER A 42 -1.21 -24.31 -7.18
N THR A 43 -1.16 -23.48 -6.14
CA THR A 43 -2.33 -22.70 -5.67
C THR A 43 -2.11 -21.19 -5.65
N LEU A 44 -0.91 -20.72 -5.99
CA LEU A 44 -0.68 -19.30 -6.26
C LEU A 44 -1.22 -18.96 -7.66
N VAL A 45 -1.57 -17.69 -7.87
CA VAL A 45 -1.81 -17.17 -9.21
C VAL A 45 -0.44 -17.06 -9.88
N THR A 46 -0.23 -17.92 -10.86
CA THR A 46 0.95 -17.95 -11.74
C THR A 46 0.53 -17.81 -13.20
N GLU A 47 -0.74 -17.47 -13.45
CA GLU A 47 -1.27 -17.39 -14.80
C GLU A 47 -0.73 -16.15 -15.48
N LYS A 48 -0.08 -16.35 -16.63
CA LYS A 48 0.39 -15.26 -17.48
C LYS A 48 -0.82 -14.41 -17.88
N LEU A 49 -0.71 -13.09 -17.72
CA LEU A 49 -1.72 -12.17 -18.25
C LEU A 49 -1.92 -12.43 -19.75
N PRO A 50 -3.16 -12.74 -20.21
CA PRO A 50 -3.43 -12.90 -21.63
C PRO A 50 -3.03 -11.64 -22.40
N GLU A 51 -2.66 -11.80 -23.68
CA GLU A 51 -2.20 -10.69 -24.52
C GLU A 51 -3.18 -9.50 -24.53
N ALA A 52 -4.48 -9.78 -24.63
CA ALA A 52 -5.53 -8.77 -24.54
C ALA A 52 -5.55 -8.02 -23.19
N GLY A 53 -5.27 -8.74 -22.09
CA GLY A 53 -5.15 -8.15 -20.76
C GLY A 53 -3.94 -7.23 -20.64
N LEU A 54 -2.80 -7.63 -21.23
CA LEU A 54 -1.59 -6.82 -21.25
C LEU A 54 -1.77 -5.54 -22.07
N ILE A 55 -2.39 -5.64 -23.26
CA ILE A 55 -2.75 -4.47 -24.09
C ILE A 55 -3.67 -3.50 -23.31
N LYS A 56 -4.65 -4.04 -22.57
CA LYS A 56 -5.50 -3.22 -21.71
C LYS A 56 -4.68 -2.50 -20.63
N LEU A 57 -3.74 -3.20 -19.97
CA LEU A 57 -2.88 -2.62 -18.95
C LEU A 57 -1.98 -1.52 -19.53
N GLU A 58 -1.32 -1.79 -20.67
CA GLU A 58 -0.53 -0.80 -21.41
C GLU A 58 -1.35 0.46 -21.72
N THR A 59 -2.61 0.29 -22.14
CA THR A 59 -3.52 1.41 -22.43
C THR A 59 -3.82 2.24 -21.18
N MET A 60 -4.03 1.60 -20.03
CA MET A 60 -4.33 2.30 -18.77
C MET A 60 -3.14 3.07 -18.21
N ILE A 61 -1.91 2.57 -18.40
CA ILE A 61 -0.69 3.22 -17.88
C ILE A 61 -0.04 4.18 -18.88
N ARG A 62 -0.41 4.14 -20.16
CA ARG A 62 0.22 4.93 -21.23
C ARG A 62 0.31 6.43 -20.95
N PRO A 63 -0.74 7.14 -20.51
CA PRO A 63 -0.64 8.58 -20.27
C PRO A 63 0.43 8.92 -19.22
N MET A 64 0.49 8.13 -18.15
CA MET A 64 1.49 8.28 -17.10
C MET A 64 2.90 7.94 -17.62
N TYR A 65 3.03 6.84 -18.37
CA TYR A 65 4.29 6.42 -18.98
C TYR A 65 4.84 7.49 -19.93
N GLU A 66 3.98 8.13 -20.71
CA GLU A 66 4.34 9.21 -21.65
C GLU A 66 4.88 10.45 -20.92
N ALA A 67 4.31 10.76 -19.76
CA ALA A 67 4.69 11.87 -18.90
C ALA A 67 5.97 11.65 -18.07
N LEU A 68 6.49 10.41 -17.99
CA LEU A 68 7.70 10.13 -17.21
C LEU A 68 8.95 10.81 -17.81
N PRO A 69 9.87 11.30 -16.96
CA PRO A 69 11.19 11.74 -17.40
C PRO A 69 11.90 10.65 -18.20
N ARG A 70 12.62 11.07 -19.24
CA ARG A 70 13.40 10.17 -20.10
C ARG A 70 14.87 10.24 -19.71
N GLY A 71 15.52 9.07 -19.64
CA GLY A 71 16.97 8.98 -19.54
C GLY A 71 17.65 9.24 -20.88
N ALA A 72 18.96 9.05 -20.94
CA ALA A 72 19.76 9.28 -22.17
C ALA A 72 19.28 8.46 -23.38
N GLY A 73 18.73 7.26 -23.14
CA GLY A 73 18.17 6.39 -24.18
C GLY A 73 16.75 6.74 -24.64
N GLY A 74 16.17 7.87 -24.22
CA GLY A 74 14.81 8.28 -24.60
C GLY A 74 13.68 7.47 -23.95
N LEU A 75 14.00 6.56 -23.04
CA LEU A 75 13.07 5.72 -22.28
C LEU A 75 13.09 6.09 -20.78
N PRO A 76 12.02 5.80 -20.02
CA PRO A 76 12.01 6.01 -18.58
C PRO A 76 12.99 5.07 -17.89
N GLU A 77 13.65 5.57 -16.86
CA GLU A 77 14.53 4.77 -16.02
C GLU A 77 13.73 3.95 -14.98
N ALA A 78 14.41 3.03 -14.31
CA ALA A 78 13.80 2.15 -13.31
C ALA A 78 13.02 2.90 -12.22
N SER A 79 13.53 4.05 -11.77
CA SER A 79 12.85 4.92 -10.79
C SER A 79 11.51 5.44 -11.30
N GLY A 80 11.45 5.86 -12.57
CA GLY A 80 10.23 6.30 -13.23
C GLY A 80 9.20 5.18 -13.37
N VAL A 81 9.64 3.95 -13.69
CA VAL A 81 8.74 2.78 -13.76
C VAL A 81 8.21 2.38 -12.38
N ARG A 82 9.04 2.41 -11.33
CA ARG A 82 8.59 2.18 -9.95
C ARG A 82 7.55 3.22 -9.51
N TYR A 83 7.82 4.49 -9.80
CA TYR A 83 6.87 5.57 -9.56
C TYR A 83 5.54 5.36 -10.30
N LEU A 84 5.59 4.97 -11.56
CA LEU A 84 4.40 4.65 -12.34
C LEU A 84 3.59 3.51 -11.70
N ALA A 85 4.25 2.43 -11.29
CA ALA A 85 3.58 1.30 -10.66
C ALA A 85 2.95 1.68 -9.32
N ARG A 86 3.68 2.41 -8.46
CA ARG A 86 3.15 2.96 -7.20
C ARG A 86 1.85 3.72 -7.45
N ARG A 87 1.88 4.66 -8.38
CA ARG A 87 0.74 5.53 -8.68
C ARG A 87 -0.44 4.79 -9.29
N PHE A 88 -0.15 3.86 -10.20
CA PHE A 88 -1.18 3.01 -10.79
C PHE A 88 -1.92 2.20 -9.71
N LEU A 89 -1.18 1.55 -8.81
CA LEU A 89 -1.75 0.74 -7.72
C LEU A 89 -2.52 1.59 -6.70
N ALA A 90 -1.99 2.75 -6.33
CA ALA A 90 -2.65 3.69 -5.44
C ALA A 90 -3.98 4.19 -6.05
N ARG A 91 -3.98 4.57 -7.34
CA ARG A 91 -5.19 5.06 -8.02
C ARG A 91 -6.23 3.96 -8.26
N GLN A 92 -5.78 2.77 -8.67
CA GLN A 92 -6.67 1.69 -9.09
C GLN A 92 -7.23 0.88 -7.91
N SER A 93 -6.46 0.77 -6.82
CA SER A 93 -6.78 -0.16 -5.72
C SER A 93 -6.54 0.43 -4.32
N GLY A 94 -6.11 1.69 -4.19
CA GLY A 94 -5.75 2.28 -2.90
C GLY A 94 -4.52 1.64 -2.24
N LEU A 95 -3.79 0.82 -2.99
CA LEU A 95 -2.66 0.04 -2.49
C LEU A 95 -1.37 0.84 -2.59
N SER A 96 -0.69 0.99 -1.46
CA SER A 96 0.73 1.35 -1.41
C SER A 96 1.54 0.07 -1.19
N VAL A 97 2.65 -0.08 -1.90
CA VAL A 97 3.51 -1.27 -1.80
C VAL A 97 4.91 -0.84 -1.40
N SER A 98 5.37 -1.40 -0.27
CA SER A 98 6.70 -1.19 0.28
C SER A 98 7.75 -1.44 -0.80
N GLY A 99 8.65 -0.46 -0.94
CA GLY A 99 9.72 -0.52 -1.93
C GLY A 99 9.38 0.08 -3.31
N LEU A 100 8.11 0.40 -3.59
CA LEU A 100 7.76 1.26 -4.72
C LEU A 100 7.68 2.75 -4.34
N ASP A 101 7.75 3.05 -3.05
CA ASP A 101 7.74 4.41 -2.53
C ASP A 101 8.95 5.22 -3.03
N LEU A 102 8.66 6.43 -3.50
CA LEU A 102 9.71 7.42 -3.68
C LEU A 102 10.16 7.88 -2.30
N VAL A 103 11.47 7.77 -2.05
CA VAL A 103 12.04 8.31 -0.81
C VAL A 103 11.77 9.83 -0.82
N PRO A 104 11.36 10.42 0.33
CA PRO A 104 11.09 11.85 0.41
C PRO A 104 12.23 12.68 -0.18
N ALA A 105 11.90 13.81 -0.82
CA ALA A 105 12.87 14.73 -1.42
C ALA A 105 13.97 15.22 -0.45
N HIS A 106 13.78 15.04 0.86
CA HIS A 106 14.74 15.39 1.92
C HIS A 106 15.71 14.26 2.33
N ALA A 107 15.64 13.07 1.73
CA ALA A 107 16.48 11.95 2.13
C ALA A 107 17.94 12.00 1.64
N GLY A 108 18.36 13.18 1.16
CA GLY A 108 19.73 13.43 0.75
C GLY A 108 20.14 12.70 -0.54
N PRO A 109 21.42 12.78 -0.92
CA PRO A 109 21.94 12.28 -2.20
C PRO A 109 21.80 10.76 -2.42
N ASN A 110 21.50 9.99 -1.37
CA ASN A 110 21.38 8.52 -1.42
C ASN A 110 19.93 8.00 -1.47
N ALA A 111 18.95 8.90 -1.60
CA ALA A 111 17.52 8.58 -1.59
C ALA A 111 17.14 7.50 -2.63
N SER A 112 17.68 7.58 -3.85
CA SER A 112 17.40 6.61 -4.93
C SER A 112 17.93 5.20 -4.63
N GLY A 113 19.09 5.08 -3.98
CA GLY A 113 19.69 3.82 -3.55
C GLY A 113 18.92 3.15 -2.41
N LEU A 114 18.42 3.93 -1.45
CA LEU A 114 17.58 3.44 -0.35
C LEU A 114 16.21 2.94 -0.84
N ALA A 115 15.58 3.64 -1.80
CA ALA A 115 14.38 3.14 -2.46
C ALA A 115 14.65 1.81 -3.17
N ALA A 116 15.73 1.72 -3.95
CA ALA A 116 16.09 0.49 -4.67
C ALA A 116 16.35 -0.68 -3.71
N ALA A 117 17.06 -0.45 -2.60
CA ALA A 117 17.31 -1.49 -1.59
C ALA A 117 16.02 -1.98 -0.92
N ARG A 118 15.09 -1.09 -0.57
CA ARG A 118 13.75 -1.48 -0.07
C ARG A 118 12.94 -2.22 -1.12
N ALA A 119 13.03 -1.78 -2.38
CA ALA A 119 12.34 -2.43 -3.49
C ALA A 119 12.76 -3.90 -3.69
N GLN A 120 14.00 -4.26 -3.34
CA GLN A 120 14.47 -5.64 -3.37
C GLN A 120 13.76 -6.57 -2.38
N GLU A 121 13.06 -6.05 -1.36
CA GLU A 121 12.22 -6.88 -0.48
C GLU A 121 11.09 -7.56 -1.26
N LEU A 122 10.62 -6.96 -2.36
CA LEU A 122 9.63 -7.58 -3.27
C LEU A 122 10.16 -8.86 -3.92
N LEU A 123 11.47 -9.00 -4.11
CA LEU A 123 12.08 -10.24 -4.63
C LEU A 123 12.03 -11.38 -3.61
N ARG A 124 11.92 -11.07 -2.32
CA ARG A 124 11.80 -12.05 -1.24
C ARG A 124 10.36 -12.46 -0.97
N ALA A 125 9.39 -11.77 -1.58
CA ALA A 125 7.99 -12.14 -1.45
C ALA A 125 7.74 -13.53 -2.05
N PRO A 126 6.90 -14.38 -1.43
CA PRO A 126 6.58 -15.69 -1.96
C PRO A 126 5.82 -15.54 -3.29
N ALA A 127 6.50 -15.72 -4.42
CA ALA A 127 5.90 -15.48 -5.73
C ALA A 127 6.25 -16.58 -6.75
N GLY A 128 5.23 -17.30 -7.21
CA GLY A 128 5.29 -18.11 -8.42
C GLY A 128 5.04 -17.26 -9.65
N LEU A 129 5.92 -16.29 -9.92
CA LEU A 129 5.72 -15.36 -11.06
C LEU A 129 5.99 -16.06 -12.40
N PRO A 130 5.23 -15.73 -13.46
CA PRO A 130 5.63 -16.07 -14.82
C PRO A 130 7.01 -15.50 -15.16
N ALA A 131 7.78 -16.20 -16.01
CA ALA A 131 9.17 -15.85 -16.30
C ALA A 131 9.35 -14.41 -16.81
N ALA A 132 8.44 -13.91 -17.65
CA ALA A 132 8.49 -12.54 -18.17
C ALA A 132 8.26 -11.50 -17.06
N ASP A 133 7.32 -11.75 -16.16
CA ASP A 133 7.00 -10.87 -15.03
C ASP A 133 8.14 -10.88 -14.00
N ALA A 134 8.72 -12.06 -13.72
CA ALA A 134 9.90 -12.19 -12.88
C ALA A 134 11.12 -11.46 -13.46
N ALA A 135 11.34 -11.53 -14.78
CA ALA A 135 12.42 -10.83 -15.46
C ALA A 135 12.21 -9.30 -15.43
N ALA A 136 10.98 -8.82 -15.71
CA ALA A 136 10.65 -7.40 -15.63
C ALA A 136 10.81 -6.86 -14.20
N LEU A 137 10.31 -7.61 -13.21
CA LEU A 137 10.49 -7.34 -11.79
C LEU A 137 11.97 -7.22 -11.43
N ALA A 138 12.78 -8.25 -11.72
CA ALA A 138 14.20 -8.24 -11.44
C ALA A 138 14.94 -7.09 -12.14
N ALA A 139 14.60 -6.77 -13.39
CA ALA A 139 15.26 -5.71 -14.14
C ALA A 139 14.94 -4.31 -13.60
N VAL A 140 13.67 -4.03 -13.29
CA VAL A 140 13.25 -2.73 -12.73
C VAL A 140 13.75 -2.55 -11.29
N LEU A 141 13.72 -3.61 -10.48
CA LEU A 141 14.21 -3.55 -9.09
C LEU A 141 15.74 -3.53 -9.01
N GLY A 142 16.42 -4.27 -9.89
CA GLY A 142 17.87 -4.32 -10.00
C GLY A 142 18.50 -3.05 -10.57
N GLY A 143 17.69 -2.14 -11.12
CA GLY A 143 18.13 -0.81 -11.54
C GLY A 143 19.09 -0.84 -12.72
N ALA A 144 18.81 -1.66 -13.75
CA ALA A 144 19.61 -1.71 -14.98
C ALA A 144 19.82 -0.30 -15.56
N VAL A 145 20.99 0.28 -15.29
CA VAL A 145 21.28 1.70 -15.57
C VAL A 145 21.43 1.89 -17.08
N GLY A 146 20.86 2.96 -17.61
CA GLY A 146 21.08 3.41 -18.99
C GLY A 146 20.24 2.71 -20.07
N ARG A 147 19.66 1.52 -19.83
CA ARG A 147 18.81 0.85 -20.84
C ARG A 147 17.44 1.48 -21.03
N GLY A 148 16.87 2.01 -19.93
CA GLY A 148 15.47 2.39 -19.85
C GLY A 148 14.50 1.23 -20.09
N PHE A 149 13.20 1.48 -19.93
CA PHE A 149 12.16 0.44 -19.96
C PHE A 149 11.04 0.80 -20.91
N GLY A 150 10.67 -0.12 -21.80
CA GLY A 150 9.53 0.06 -22.70
C GLY A 150 8.18 0.02 -21.97
N LEU A 151 7.12 0.47 -22.64
CA LEU A 151 5.76 0.46 -22.09
C LEU A 151 5.29 -0.96 -21.71
N ARG A 152 5.61 -1.95 -22.54
CA ARG A 152 5.29 -3.36 -22.28
C ARG A 152 6.00 -3.90 -21.05
N GLU A 153 7.28 -3.59 -20.88
CA GLU A 153 8.05 -3.98 -19.70
C GLU A 153 7.51 -3.29 -18.43
N ALA A 154 7.11 -2.03 -18.54
CA ALA A 154 6.45 -1.32 -17.44
C ALA A 154 5.10 -1.97 -17.07
N ALA A 155 4.30 -2.39 -18.07
CA ALA A 155 3.05 -3.10 -17.82
C ALA A 155 3.28 -4.48 -17.16
N GLN A 156 4.28 -5.23 -17.61
CA GLN A 156 4.67 -6.50 -16.98
C GLN A 156 5.15 -6.30 -15.55
N PHE A 157 5.91 -5.23 -15.28
CA PHE A 157 6.32 -4.88 -13.92
C PHE A 157 5.12 -4.59 -13.02
N VAL A 158 4.16 -3.79 -13.49
CA VAL A 158 2.92 -3.51 -12.74
C VAL A 158 2.17 -4.81 -12.46
N HIS A 159 2.00 -5.66 -13.47
CA HIS A 159 1.32 -6.95 -13.32
C HIS A 159 2.04 -7.87 -12.32
N ALA A 160 3.38 -7.91 -12.34
CA ALA A 160 4.18 -8.68 -11.39
C ALA A 160 3.88 -8.28 -9.93
N VAL A 161 3.81 -6.97 -9.67
CA VAL A 161 3.49 -6.45 -8.33
C VAL A 161 2.06 -6.79 -7.93
N GLU A 162 1.09 -6.65 -8.84
CA GLU A 162 -0.30 -7.06 -8.58
C GLU A 162 -0.42 -8.55 -8.25
N LEU A 163 0.34 -9.41 -8.94
CA LEU A 163 0.40 -10.84 -8.66
C LEU A 163 1.00 -11.13 -7.28
N ILE A 164 2.08 -10.45 -6.90
CA ILE A 164 2.68 -10.58 -5.56
C ILE A 164 1.63 -10.27 -4.48
N VAL A 165 0.95 -9.12 -4.58
CA VAL A 165 -0.07 -8.73 -3.60
C VAL A 165 -1.26 -9.69 -3.62
N SER A 166 -1.71 -10.12 -4.79
CA SER A 166 -2.81 -11.08 -4.91
C SER A 166 -2.46 -12.43 -4.28
N ASN A 167 -1.24 -12.90 -4.45
CA ASN A 167 -0.72 -14.14 -3.85
C ASN A 167 -0.61 -14.05 -2.33
N ALA A 168 -0.17 -12.90 -1.80
CA ALA A 168 -0.20 -12.62 -0.37
C ALA A 168 -1.62 -12.74 0.22
N ASN A 169 -2.63 -12.22 -0.48
CA ASN A 169 -4.04 -12.33 -0.06
C ASN A 169 -4.54 -13.79 -0.07
N ILE A 170 -4.10 -14.60 -1.04
CA ILE A 170 -4.41 -16.05 -1.05
C ILE A 170 -3.78 -16.75 0.16
N VAL A 171 -2.53 -16.42 0.51
CA VAL A 171 -1.87 -16.95 1.71
C VAL A 171 -2.67 -16.58 2.96
N LEU A 172 -3.12 -15.33 3.08
CA LEU A 172 -3.97 -14.87 4.18
C LEU A 172 -5.30 -15.64 4.24
N MET A 173 -5.95 -15.90 3.10
CA MET A 173 -7.17 -16.70 3.03
C MET A 173 -6.95 -18.16 3.47
N ARG A 174 -5.77 -18.75 3.21
CA ARG A 174 -5.44 -20.08 3.76
C ARG A 174 -5.27 -20.05 5.28
N LYS A 175 -4.67 -18.98 5.81
CA LYS A 175 -4.60 -18.74 7.27
C LYS A 175 -6.01 -18.62 7.86
N ALA A 176 -6.89 -17.84 7.23
CA ALA A 176 -8.30 -17.72 7.61
C ALA A 176 -9.02 -19.07 7.58
N HIS A 177 -8.82 -19.88 6.53
CA HIS A 177 -9.40 -21.21 6.43
C HIS A 177 -8.95 -22.13 7.56
N THR A 178 -7.65 -22.11 7.88
CA THR A 178 -7.09 -22.89 9.00
C THR A 178 -7.68 -22.45 10.33
N PHE A 179 -7.82 -21.15 10.54
CA PHE A 179 -8.44 -20.58 11.73
C PHE A 179 -9.93 -20.98 11.85
N SER A 180 -10.72 -20.80 10.79
CA SER A 180 -12.13 -21.19 10.76
C SER A 180 -12.34 -22.70 10.89
N LYS A 181 -11.43 -23.53 10.37
CA LYS A 181 -11.47 -24.99 10.54
C LYS A 181 -11.29 -25.38 12.00
N ARG A 182 -10.33 -24.77 12.71
CA ARG A 182 -10.14 -24.98 14.15
C ARG A 182 -11.36 -24.54 14.95
N ALA A 183 -11.90 -23.35 14.64
CA ALA A 183 -13.08 -22.81 15.31
C ALA A 183 -14.35 -23.65 15.09
N SER A 184 -14.63 -24.09 13.86
CA SER A 184 -15.86 -24.82 13.56
C SER A 184 -15.80 -26.32 13.81
N GLY A 185 -14.60 -26.88 14.00
CA GLY A 185 -14.35 -28.33 13.96
C GLY A 185 -14.59 -28.97 12.57
N LYS A 186 -14.91 -28.18 11.53
CA LYS A 186 -15.26 -28.68 10.19
C LYS A 186 -14.11 -28.51 9.22
N VAL A 187 -13.85 -29.53 8.41
CA VAL A 187 -12.81 -29.50 7.36
C VAL A 187 -13.05 -28.37 6.35
N SER A 188 -14.30 -28.11 6.00
CA SER A 188 -14.73 -27.07 5.06
C SER A 188 -15.70 -26.10 5.75
N PRO A 189 -15.20 -24.97 6.31
CA PRO A 189 -16.03 -23.95 6.93
C PRO A 189 -17.06 -23.37 5.94
N LYS A 190 -18.22 -22.93 6.46
CA LYS A 190 -19.20 -22.20 5.63
C LYS A 190 -18.57 -20.91 5.10
N LEU A 191 -18.88 -20.54 3.85
CA LEU A 191 -18.29 -19.37 3.19
C LEU A 191 -18.41 -18.07 4.02
N PRO A 192 -19.56 -17.73 4.65
CA PRO A 192 -19.63 -16.53 5.50
C PRO A 192 -18.67 -16.56 6.70
N MET A 193 -18.48 -17.71 7.35
CA MET A 193 -17.54 -17.86 8.46
C MET A 193 -16.09 -17.70 7.98
N LEU A 194 -15.76 -18.29 6.83
CA LEU A 194 -14.45 -18.14 6.21
C LEU A 194 -14.16 -16.67 5.85
N LEU A 195 -15.14 -15.98 5.26
CA LEU A 195 -15.05 -14.57 4.92
C LEU A 195 -14.96 -13.68 6.17
N GLY A 196 -15.66 -14.02 7.25
CA GLY A 196 -15.55 -13.33 8.54
C GLY A 196 -14.15 -13.46 9.15
N ALA A 197 -13.60 -14.68 9.19
CA ALA A 197 -12.22 -14.90 9.64
C ALA A 197 -11.20 -14.18 8.75
N TYR A 198 -11.42 -14.17 7.44
CA TYR A 198 -10.58 -13.39 6.52
C TYR A 198 -10.66 -11.88 6.83
N ALA A 199 -11.86 -11.33 7.04
CA ALA A 199 -12.04 -9.92 7.37
C ALA A 199 -11.30 -9.53 8.66
N VAL A 200 -11.41 -10.35 9.71
CA VAL A 200 -10.68 -10.17 10.97
C VAL A 200 -9.19 -10.09 10.71
N LEU A 201 -8.61 -11.10 10.04
CA LEU A 201 -7.17 -11.13 9.80
C LEU A 201 -6.70 -10.00 8.88
N TYR A 202 -7.51 -9.65 7.87
CA TYR A 202 -7.24 -8.55 6.95
C TYR A 202 -7.22 -7.19 7.67
N MET A 203 -8.17 -6.97 8.58
CA MET A 203 -8.30 -5.73 9.34
C MET A 203 -7.31 -5.64 10.52
N ALA A 204 -6.84 -6.78 11.03
CA ALA A 204 -5.79 -6.85 12.04
C ALA A 204 -4.40 -6.47 11.49
N GLY A 205 -4.21 -6.47 10.16
CA GLY A 205 -2.94 -6.06 9.55
C GLY A 205 -1.77 -6.92 10.01
N ASP A 206 -0.69 -6.29 10.44
CA ASP A 206 0.53 -6.95 10.91
C ASP A 206 0.37 -7.72 12.24
N HIS A 207 -0.79 -7.62 12.91
CA HIS A 207 -1.16 -8.38 14.11
C HIS A 207 -1.92 -9.68 13.80
N ALA A 208 -2.20 -9.99 12.54
CA ALA A 208 -2.97 -11.18 12.15
C ALA A 208 -2.38 -12.49 12.69
N ASP A 209 -1.05 -12.63 12.69
CA ASP A 209 -0.38 -13.83 13.19
C ASP A 209 -0.56 -14.01 14.71
N SER A 210 -0.63 -12.92 15.48
CA SER A 210 -0.89 -12.96 16.92
C SER A 210 -2.29 -13.51 17.23
N ILE A 211 -3.30 -13.15 16.42
CA ILE A 211 -4.66 -13.69 16.56
C ILE A 211 -4.68 -15.20 16.26
N ILE A 212 -4.00 -15.63 15.19
CA ILE A 212 -4.00 -17.03 14.76
C ILE A 212 -3.29 -17.93 15.79
N THR A 213 -2.23 -17.42 16.41
CA THR A 213 -1.36 -18.15 17.34
C THR A 213 -1.77 -18.02 18.81
N ALA A 214 -2.84 -17.27 19.10
CA ALA A 214 -3.40 -17.17 20.45
C ALA A 214 -3.71 -18.56 21.01
N ASN A 215 -3.03 -18.91 22.10
CA ASN A 215 -3.17 -20.18 22.80
C ASN A 215 -4.01 -20.00 24.07
N GLY A 216 -4.61 -21.08 24.58
CA GLY A 216 -5.36 -21.06 25.83
C GLY A 216 -6.76 -20.43 25.74
N VAL A 217 -7.19 -20.04 24.54
CA VAL A 217 -8.55 -19.55 24.26
C VAL A 217 -9.22 -20.51 23.28
N ASP A 218 -10.50 -20.80 23.52
CA ASP A 218 -11.31 -21.57 22.57
C ASP A 218 -11.36 -20.85 21.21
N PRO A 219 -10.96 -21.50 20.10
CA PRO A 219 -10.86 -20.83 18.80
C PRO A 219 -12.19 -20.32 18.25
N LEU A 220 -13.33 -20.93 18.62
CA LEU A 220 -14.65 -20.44 18.22
C LEU A 220 -14.98 -19.16 18.96
N LYS A 221 -14.85 -19.15 20.29
CA LYS A 221 -15.06 -17.94 21.10
C LYS A 221 -14.15 -16.79 20.68
N LEU A 222 -12.88 -17.08 20.36
CA LEU A 222 -11.96 -16.07 19.86
C LEU A 222 -12.45 -15.48 18.53
N LEU A 223 -12.81 -16.33 17.55
CA LEU A 223 -13.31 -15.84 16.27
C LEU A 223 -14.61 -15.04 16.42
N GLU A 224 -15.54 -15.49 17.25
CA GLU A 224 -16.79 -14.77 17.54
C GLU A 224 -16.53 -13.41 18.18
N HIS A 225 -15.61 -13.34 19.13
CA HIS A 225 -15.17 -12.10 19.76
C HIS A 225 -14.56 -11.13 18.74
N GLU A 226 -13.60 -11.58 17.93
CA GLU A 226 -12.93 -10.73 16.94
C GLU A 226 -13.89 -10.23 15.85
N VAL A 227 -14.84 -11.09 15.43
CA VAL A 227 -15.89 -10.66 14.49
C VAL A 227 -16.79 -9.61 15.15
N SER A 228 -17.18 -9.80 16.41
CA SER A 228 -18.02 -8.84 17.13
C SER A 228 -17.32 -7.50 17.34
N ASP A 229 -16.04 -7.49 17.73
CA ASP A 229 -15.25 -6.28 17.84
C ASP A 229 -15.16 -5.55 16.48
N LEU A 230 -14.87 -6.29 15.40
CA LEU A 230 -14.81 -5.71 14.07
C LEU A 230 -16.18 -5.16 13.61
N GLN A 231 -17.28 -5.82 13.95
CA GLN A 231 -18.63 -5.31 13.70
C GLN A 231 -18.83 -3.97 14.41
N MET A 232 -18.46 -3.87 15.69
CA MET A 232 -18.59 -2.62 16.45
C MET A 232 -17.75 -1.50 15.84
N ARG A 233 -16.49 -1.78 15.49
CA ARG A 233 -15.58 -0.81 14.87
C ARG A 233 -16.11 -0.29 13.54
N LEU A 234 -16.69 -1.16 12.71
CA LEU A 234 -17.22 -0.78 11.39
C LEU A 234 -18.67 -0.30 11.43
N ARG A 235 -19.33 -0.29 12.59
CA ARG A 235 -20.70 0.20 12.73
C ARG A 235 -20.80 1.73 12.65
N GLY A 236 -19.75 2.43 13.08
CA GLY A 236 -19.68 3.89 13.09
C GLY A 236 -19.38 4.43 11.69
N GLY A 237 -20.21 5.35 11.19
CA GLY A 237 -19.97 6.07 9.94
C GLY A 237 -21.25 6.30 9.14
N VAL A 238 -21.60 7.57 8.96
CA VAL A 238 -22.78 7.97 8.17
C VAL A 238 -22.61 7.50 6.72
N GLY A 239 -23.53 6.67 6.23
CA GLY A 239 -23.50 6.17 4.86
C GLY A 239 -22.44 5.10 4.58
N LEU A 240 -21.87 4.47 5.61
CA LEU A 240 -20.93 3.35 5.43
C LEU A 240 -21.61 2.00 5.70
N GLU A 241 -21.38 1.02 4.83
CA GLU A 241 -21.96 -0.33 4.93
C GLU A 241 -21.34 -1.12 6.09
N PRO A 242 -22.10 -1.60 7.09
CA PRO A 242 -21.57 -2.36 8.22
C PRO A 242 -21.04 -3.74 7.78
N LEU A 243 -20.23 -4.38 8.62
CA LEU A 243 -19.49 -5.60 8.26
C LEU A 243 -20.40 -6.72 7.74
N GLU A 244 -21.58 -6.90 8.33
CA GLU A 244 -22.54 -7.95 7.94
C GLU A 244 -23.01 -7.78 6.50
N GLN A 245 -23.25 -6.54 6.08
CA GLN A 245 -23.65 -6.23 4.71
C GLN A 245 -22.49 -6.46 3.74
N LEU A 246 -21.27 -6.10 4.13
CA LEU A 246 -20.06 -6.36 3.33
C LEU A 246 -19.85 -7.87 3.11
N LEU A 247 -19.96 -8.66 4.17
CA LEU A 247 -19.85 -10.12 4.14
C LEU A 247 -20.96 -10.76 3.31
N ALA A 248 -22.21 -10.35 3.53
CA ALA A 248 -23.37 -10.87 2.80
C ALA A 248 -23.27 -10.57 1.29
N ALA A 249 -22.90 -9.35 0.94
CA ALA A 249 -22.74 -8.94 -0.45
C ALA A 249 -21.61 -9.72 -1.14
N ALA A 250 -20.44 -9.86 -0.49
CA ALA A 250 -19.31 -10.64 -1.02
C ALA A 250 -19.65 -12.13 -1.18
N ALA A 251 -20.37 -12.72 -0.20
CA ALA A 251 -20.85 -14.09 -0.30
C ALA A 251 -21.86 -14.28 -1.43
N GLY A 252 -22.76 -13.31 -1.62
CA GLY A 252 -23.73 -13.27 -2.71
C GLY A 252 -23.06 -13.16 -4.09
N ASP A 253 -22.06 -12.28 -4.24
CA ASP A 253 -21.26 -12.14 -5.46
C ASP A 253 -20.52 -13.45 -5.79
N ALA A 254 -19.92 -14.08 -4.77
CA ALA A 254 -19.28 -15.38 -4.93
C ALA A 254 -20.27 -16.48 -5.36
N ALA A 255 -21.49 -16.48 -4.81
CA ALA A 255 -22.54 -17.43 -5.20
C ALA A 255 -22.98 -17.24 -6.66
N ARG A 256 -23.11 -16.00 -7.14
CA ARG A 256 -23.48 -15.69 -8.52
C ARG A 256 -22.38 -15.95 -9.54
N SER A 257 -21.12 -16.10 -9.11
CA SER A 257 -19.97 -16.26 -10.01
C SER A 257 -19.93 -17.59 -10.79
N GLY A 258 -20.78 -18.56 -10.45
CA GLY A 258 -20.74 -19.92 -11.03
C GLY A 258 -19.54 -20.77 -10.59
N ARG A 259 -18.62 -20.21 -9.78
CA ARG A 259 -17.43 -20.92 -9.28
C ARG A 259 -17.78 -21.85 -8.12
N VAL A 260 -17.00 -22.92 -7.95
CA VAL A 260 -17.16 -23.92 -6.89
C VAL A 260 -15.91 -24.03 -6.00
N GLY A 261 -16.07 -24.62 -4.82
CA GLY A 261 -14.98 -24.91 -3.88
C GLY A 261 -14.07 -23.72 -3.59
N GLY A 262 -12.75 -23.94 -3.65
CA GLY A 262 -11.76 -22.90 -3.39
C GLY A 262 -11.82 -21.71 -4.36
N ALA A 263 -12.27 -21.90 -5.60
CA ALA A 263 -12.42 -20.81 -6.56
C ALA A 263 -13.57 -19.86 -6.16
N LYS A 264 -14.65 -20.41 -5.58
CA LYS A 264 -15.74 -19.61 -4.99
C LYS A 264 -15.25 -18.80 -3.79
N ALA A 265 -14.46 -19.42 -2.91
CA ALA A 265 -13.89 -18.74 -1.75
C ALA A 265 -12.96 -17.58 -2.15
N ARG A 266 -12.12 -17.78 -3.18
CA ARG A 266 -11.26 -16.71 -3.71
C ARG A 266 -12.04 -15.56 -4.34
N GLU A 267 -13.14 -15.83 -5.03
CA GLU A 267 -14.00 -14.76 -5.53
C GLU A 267 -14.64 -13.97 -4.38
N GLY A 268 -15.16 -14.66 -3.35
CA GLY A 268 -15.71 -14.00 -2.16
C GLY A 268 -14.68 -13.14 -1.43
N MET A 269 -13.46 -13.65 -1.27
CA MET A 269 -12.31 -12.92 -0.73
C MET A 269 -12.05 -11.63 -1.49
N ARG A 270 -11.92 -11.72 -2.82
CA ARG A 270 -11.61 -10.58 -3.69
C ARG A 270 -12.69 -9.51 -3.58
N ARG A 271 -13.96 -9.91 -3.61
CA ARG A 271 -15.12 -9.01 -3.47
C ARG A 271 -15.18 -8.35 -2.11
N LEU A 272 -14.90 -9.11 -1.05
CA LEU A 272 -14.87 -8.58 0.31
C LEU A 272 -13.74 -7.55 0.47
N ARG A 273 -12.54 -7.86 -0.02
CA ARG A 273 -11.40 -6.93 -0.02
C ARG A 273 -11.74 -5.63 -0.74
N GLU A 274 -12.24 -5.71 -1.98
CA GLU A 274 -12.64 -4.53 -2.76
C GLU A 274 -13.64 -3.63 -2.02
N ARG A 275 -14.56 -4.23 -1.27
CA ARG A 275 -15.53 -3.48 -0.47
C ARG A 275 -14.92 -2.87 0.80
N LEU A 276 -14.03 -3.58 1.48
CA LEU A 276 -13.29 -3.06 2.63
C LEU A 276 -12.39 -1.89 2.22
N ASP A 277 -11.72 -1.99 1.08
CA ASP A 277 -10.89 -0.92 0.51
C ASP A 277 -11.74 0.29 0.11
N GLY A 278 -12.87 0.05 -0.56
CA GLY A 278 -13.83 1.11 -0.91
C GLY A 278 -14.46 1.78 0.31
N ARG A 279 -14.67 1.05 1.41
CA ARG A 279 -15.07 1.61 2.70
C ARG A 279 -13.97 2.49 3.29
N HIS A 280 -12.73 2.02 3.35
CA HIS A 280 -11.58 2.80 3.82
C HIS A 280 -11.43 4.12 3.06
N ALA A 281 -11.57 4.08 1.73
CA ALA A 281 -11.55 5.30 0.91
C ALA A 281 -12.65 6.31 1.27
N ARG A 282 -13.85 5.84 1.64
CA ARG A 282 -14.95 6.71 2.11
C ARG A 282 -14.69 7.26 3.52
N GLU A 283 -14.14 6.45 4.41
CA GLU A 283 -13.69 6.88 5.75
C GLU A 283 -12.65 7.99 5.63
N CYS A 284 -11.67 7.84 4.75
CA CYS A 284 -10.70 8.89 4.43
C CYS A 284 -11.35 10.18 3.90
N GLY A 285 -12.41 10.08 3.09
CA GLY A 285 -13.18 11.23 2.63
C GLY A 285 -13.91 11.96 3.77
N GLN A 286 -14.48 11.21 4.72
CA GLN A 286 -15.09 11.77 5.91
C GLN A 286 -14.04 12.42 6.82
N PHE A 287 -12.92 11.74 7.05
CA PHE A 287 -11.80 12.25 7.82
C PHE A 287 -11.22 13.54 7.24
N HIS A 288 -10.98 13.59 5.94
CA HIS A 288 -10.56 14.80 5.25
C HIS A 288 -11.59 15.94 5.42
N SER A 289 -12.88 15.63 5.38
CA SER A 289 -13.95 16.62 5.58
C SER A 289 -13.98 17.17 7.01
N THR A 290 -13.73 16.32 8.01
CA THR A 290 -13.55 16.73 9.41
C THR A 290 -12.37 17.67 9.56
N LEU A 291 -11.20 17.36 8.99
CA LEU A 291 -10.05 18.27 9.05
C LEU A 291 -10.32 19.59 8.32
N LYS A 292 -11.05 19.55 7.20
CA LYS A 292 -11.45 20.77 6.45
C LYS A 292 -12.38 21.66 7.28
N SER A 293 -13.27 21.11 8.11
CA SER A 293 -14.15 21.93 8.97
C SER A 293 -13.38 22.65 10.08
N MET A 294 -12.20 22.15 10.45
CA MET A 294 -11.28 22.78 11.40
C MET A 294 -10.43 23.90 10.78
N ASP A 295 -10.51 24.11 9.47
CA ASP A 295 -9.85 25.18 8.72
C ASP A 295 -10.88 26.13 8.07
N PRO A 296 -11.61 26.92 8.87
CA PRO A 296 -12.66 27.82 8.35
C PRO A 296 -12.10 28.90 7.41
N LYS A 297 -10.79 29.15 7.45
CA LYS A 297 -10.10 30.11 6.59
C LYS A 297 -9.67 29.50 5.25
N GLY A 298 -9.82 28.19 5.05
CA GLY A 298 -9.43 27.51 3.80
C GLY A 298 -7.94 27.61 3.49
N THR A 299 -7.10 27.60 4.53
CA THR A 299 -5.65 27.67 4.41
C THR A 299 -5.01 26.38 3.89
N GLY A 300 -5.70 25.24 4.05
CA GLY A 300 -5.21 23.88 3.83
C GLY A 300 -4.54 23.27 5.07
N GLN A 301 -4.66 23.91 6.24
CA GLN A 301 -3.93 23.56 7.44
C GLN A 301 -4.83 23.55 8.68
N VAL A 302 -4.58 22.59 9.58
CA VAL A 302 -5.13 22.59 10.94
C VAL A 302 -4.05 23.13 11.88
N GLN A 303 -4.39 24.10 12.73
CA GLN A 303 -3.41 24.68 13.66
C GLN A 303 -2.95 23.63 14.67
N PHE A 304 -1.63 23.45 14.78
CA PHE A 304 -1.04 22.42 15.64
C PHE A 304 -1.36 22.68 17.11
N VAL A 305 -1.11 23.91 17.58
CA VAL A 305 -1.27 24.30 18.99
C VAL A 305 -2.70 24.07 19.52
N THR A 306 -3.71 24.30 18.68
CA THR A 306 -5.12 24.20 19.10
C THR A 306 -5.71 22.80 18.92
N SER A 307 -4.92 21.86 18.39
CA SER A 307 -5.37 20.52 18.04
C SER A 307 -4.57 19.42 18.73
N TYR A 308 -3.29 19.66 19.04
CA TYR A 308 -2.43 18.70 19.71
C TYR A 308 -2.94 18.35 21.11
N GLY A 309 -3.09 17.05 21.39
CA GLY A 309 -3.54 16.54 22.68
C GLY A 309 -4.99 16.88 23.03
N THR A 310 -5.76 17.42 22.08
CA THR A 310 -7.18 17.75 22.27
C THR A 310 -8.02 17.00 21.26
N SER A 311 -9.09 16.34 21.71
CA SER A 311 -10.08 15.74 20.83
C SER A 311 -11.07 16.81 20.35
N LYS A 312 -11.17 17.03 19.04
CA LYS A 312 -12.20 17.85 18.41
C LYS A 312 -12.82 17.06 17.26
N HIS A 313 -14.15 17.03 17.20
CA HIS A 313 -14.88 16.34 16.12
C HIS A 313 -14.42 14.87 15.92
N ASP A 314 -14.25 14.13 17.02
CA ASP A 314 -13.79 12.73 17.05
C ASP A 314 -12.38 12.48 16.48
N TRP A 315 -11.62 13.54 16.23
CA TRP A 315 -10.20 13.48 15.87
C TRP A 315 -9.33 14.13 16.96
N ALA A 316 -8.18 13.51 17.25
CA ALA A 316 -7.16 14.09 18.10
C ALA A 316 -5.81 13.98 17.39
N LEU A 317 -5.06 15.08 17.35
CA LEU A 317 -3.68 15.05 16.90
C LEU A 317 -2.80 14.56 18.06
N LEU A 318 -2.19 13.39 17.90
CA LEU A 318 -1.35 12.76 18.93
C LEU A 318 0.10 12.62 18.48
N GLU A 319 0.36 12.82 17.19
CA GLU A 319 1.67 12.67 16.60
C GLU A 319 2.64 13.78 16.99
N THR A 320 3.90 13.38 17.22
CA THR A 320 4.98 14.33 17.53
C THR A 320 5.28 15.26 16.35
N PRO A 321 5.76 16.48 16.61
CA PRO A 321 6.27 17.37 15.56
C PRO A 321 7.34 16.71 14.69
N GLU A 322 8.22 15.90 15.27
CA GLU A 322 9.29 15.17 14.58
C GLU A 322 8.71 14.23 13.53
N TYR A 323 7.69 13.47 13.90
CA TYR A 323 6.99 12.58 13.00
C TYR A 323 6.26 13.33 11.88
N LEU A 324 5.52 14.38 12.21
CA LEU A 324 4.82 15.20 11.21
C LEU A 324 5.78 15.87 10.23
N ARG A 325 6.97 16.28 10.70
CA ARG A 325 8.04 16.82 9.85
C ARG A 325 8.59 15.74 8.91
N ALA A 326 8.80 14.53 9.41
CA ALA A 326 9.25 13.39 8.58
C ALA A 326 8.22 13.01 7.50
N LEU A 327 6.92 13.18 7.80
CA LEU A 327 5.83 13.02 6.82
C LEU A 327 5.71 14.19 5.84
N GLY A 328 6.43 15.31 6.06
CA GLY A 328 6.20 16.55 5.33
C GLY A 328 4.83 17.17 5.61
N ALA A 329 4.17 16.79 6.71
CA ALA A 329 2.85 17.26 7.10
C ALA A 329 2.90 18.48 8.03
N LEU A 330 4.07 18.86 8.56
CA LEU A 330 4.22 20.02 9.44
C LEU A 330 4.71 21.25 8.67
N GLU A 331 3.92 22.33 8.70
CA GLU A 331 4.33 23.68 8.30
C GLU A 331 4.76 24.47 9.55
N GLU A 332 6.06 24.73 9.69
CA GLU A 332 6.62 25.42 10.87
C GLU A 332 6.56 26.94 10.75
N ARG A 333 6.72 27.46 9.54
CA ARG A 333 6.78 28.89 9.24
C ARG A 333 5.84 29.18 8.09
N SER A 334 4.56 29.38 8.38
CA SER A 334 3.69 29.81 7.30
C SER A 334 4.15 31.18 6.78
N SER A 335 4.30 31.28 5.46
CA SER A 335 4.54 32.53 4.74
C SER A 335 3.38 33.55 4.89
N ARG A 336 2.31 33.16 5.59
CA ARG A 336 1.08 33.93 5.79
C ARG A 336 0.83 34.34 7.25
N GLY A 337 1.80 34.18 8.15
CA GLY A 337 1.69 34.61 9.56
C GLY A 337 0.76 33.76 10.43
N VAL A 338 0.30 32.62 9.92
CA VAL A 338 -0.33 31.55 10.71
C VAL A 338 0.78 30.78 11.44
N GLY A 339 0.61 30.51 12.74
CA GLY A 339 1.55 29.68 13.51
C GLY A 339 1.68 28.24 12.95
N PRO A 340 2.44 27.37 13.61
CA PRO A 340 2.69 26.03 13.11
C PRO A 340 1.38 25.25 12.87
N GLY A 341 1.30 24.57 11.74
CA GLY A 341 0.09 23.92 11.26
C GLY A 341 0.37 22.57 10.60
N VAL A 342 -0.61 21.68 10.67
CA VAL A 342 -0.60 20.39 9.98
C VAL A 342 -1.26 20.56 8.62
N LEU A 343 -0.51 20.31 7.55
CA LEU A 343 -0.97 20.28 6.17
C LEU A 343 -1.94 19.10 6.00
N ILE A 344 -3.23 19.42 5.90
CA ILE A 344 -4.32 18.44 5.74
C ILE A 344 -4.02 17.41 4.64
N PRO A 345 -3.67 17.80 3.40
CA PRO A 345 -3.46 16.81 2.34
C PRO A 345 -2.34 15.83 2.68
N ASN A 346 -1.21 16.32 3.18
CA ASN A 346 -0.03 15.49 3.48
C ASN A 346 -0.27 14.57 4.69
N TYR A 347 -1.06 15.03 5.66
CA TYR A 347 -1.43 14.22 6.82
C TYR A 347 -2.41 13.10 6.46
N VAL A 348 -3.45 13.39 5.65
CA VAL A 348 -4.44 12.40 5.22
C VAL A 348 -3.84 11.32 4.34
N VAL A 349 -3.02 11.69 3.35
CA VAL A 349 -2.38 10.71 2.44
C VAL A 349 -1.09 10.11 3.01
N GLY A 350 -0.64 10.63 4.15
CA GLY A 350 0.54 10.14 4.86
C GLY A 350 0.28 8.80 5.57
N MET A 351 1.30 8.34 6.29
CA MET A 351 1.25 7.04 6.98
C MET A 351 0.12 6.96 8.03
N SER A 352 -0.32 8.10 8.59
CA SER A 352 -1.48 8.16 9.49
C SER A 352 -2.80 7.77 8.82
N GLY A 353 -2.89 7.84 7.48
CA GLY A 353 -4.05 7.38 6.69
C GLY A 353 -3.92 5.97 6.10
N CYS A 354 -2.88 5.21 6.49
CA CYS A 354 -2.57 3.90 5.93
C CYS A 354 -2.78 2.77 6.94
N ARG A 355 -3.25 1.62 6.44
CA ARG A 355 -3.36 0.36 7.18
C ARG A 355 -2.41 -0.68 6.60
N VAL A 356 -1.41 -1.08 7.38
CA VAL A 356 -0.47 -2.15 7.04
C VAL A 356 -1.21 -3.47 6.87
N GLN A 357 -0.91 -4.20 5.80
CA GLN A 357 -1.51 -5.49 5.51
C GLN A 357 -0.73 -6.63 6.19
N PRO A 358 -1.36 -7.81 6.41
CA PRO A 358 -0.70 -8.94 7.06
C PRO A 358 0.58 -9.44 6.39
N ASP A 359 0.74 -9.20 5.09
CA ASP A 359 1.95 -9.52 4.34
C ASP A 359 3.12 -8.56 4.63
N ARG A 360 2.88 -7.41 5.28
CA ARG A 360 3.84 -6.33 5.55
C ARG A 360 4.52 -5.72 4.31
N LEU A 361 4.16 -6.17 3.12
CA LEU A 361 4.64 -5.64 1.84
C LEU A 361 3.70 -4.57 1.30
N SER A 362 2.43 -4.60 1.68
CA SER A 362 1.42 -3.67 1.20
C SER A 362 0.68 -2.96 2.32
N MET A 363 0.13 -1.80 1.99
CA MET A 363 -0.68 -0.96 2.84
C MET A 363 -1.89 -0.48 2.04
N VAL A 364 -3.04 -0.36 2.69
CA VAL A 364 -4.21 0.32 2.11
C VAL A 364 -4.22 1.74 2.66
N CYS A 365 -4.08 2.73 1.78
CA CYS A 365 -3.93 4.13 2.16
C CYS A 365 -5.10 4.98 1.71
N CYS A 366 -5.26 6.15 2.33
CA CYS A 366 -6.20 7.14 1.85
C CYS A 366 -5.87 7.55 0.40
N PRO A 367 -6.86 7.64 -0.49
CA PRO A 367 -6.63 8.08 -1.86
C PRO A 367 -6.09 9.51 -1.90
N ASP A 368 -5.05 9.71 -2.69
CA ASP A 368 -4.54 11.05 -2.98
C ASP A 368 -5.35 11.69 -4.12
N LYS A 369 -5.98 12.84 -3.82
CA LYS A 369 -6.76 13.61 -4.80
C LYS A 369 -5.89 14.18 -5.93
N CYS A 370 -4.64 14.52 -5.66
CA CYS A 370 -3.70 14.95 -6.69
C CYS A 370 -3.49 13.80 -7.69
N GLU A 371 -3.34 12.59 -7.17
CA GLU A 371 -3.15 11.38 -7.96
C GLU A 371 -4.37 10.95 -8.77
N SER A 372 -5.56 11.08 -8.17
CA SER A 372 -6.81 10.65 -8.81
C SER A 372 -7.44 11.69 -9.73
N GLU A 373 -7.26 12.99 -9.48
CA GLU A 373 -7.97 14.04 -10.20
C GLU A 373 -7.07 15.02 -10.98
N VAL A 374 -5.92 15.39 -10.44
CA VAL A 374 -5.07 16.46 -11.01
C VAL A 374 -4.10 15.88 -12.03
N LEU A 375 -3.28 14.91 -11.63
CA LEU A 375 -2.23 14.36 -12.47
C LEU A 375 -2.76 13.67 -13.73
N PRO A 376 -3.85 12.87 -13.70
CA PRO A 376 -4.39 12.27 -14.92
C PRO A 376 -4.83 13.32 -15.95
N ARG A 377 -5.38 14.46 -15.50
CA ARG A 377 -5.74 15.58 -16.40
C ARG A 377 -4.49 16.23 -16.97
N LEU A 378 -3.47 16.43 -16.13
CA LEU A 378 -2.21 17.04 -16.55
C LEU A 378 -1.50 16.17 -17.59
N GLU A 379 -1.36 14.87 -17.32
CA GLU A 379 -0.77 13.88 -18.23
C GLU A 379 -1.51 13.86 -19.58
N ALA A 380 -2.84 13.85 -19.57
CA ALA A 380 -3.66 13.87 -20.78
C ALA A 380 -3.52 15.17 -21.60
N VAL A 381 -3.43 16.33 -20.94
CA VAL A 381 -3.26 17.64 -21.60
C VAL A 381 -1.85 17.84 -22.15
N VAL A 382 -0.84 17.26 -21.48
CA VAL A 382 0.57 17.47 -21.83
C VAL A 382 1.07 16.47 -22.86
N GLY A 383 0.71 15.19 -22.72
CA GLY A 383 1.16 14.12 -23.63
C GLY A 383 2.69 13.92 -23.63
N GLY A 384 3.35 14.25 -22.52
CA GLY A 384 4.82 14.22 -22.42
C GLY A 384 5.35 14.71 -21.08
N HIS A 385 6.67 14.69 -20.92
CA HIS A 385 7.35 14.96 -19.64
C HIS A 385 7.61 16.45 -19.36
N ARG A 386 7.28 17.35 -20.29
CA ARG A 386 7.46 18.80 -20.19
C ARG A 386 6.13 19.52 -20.45
N ALA A 387 5.68 20.37 -19.53
CA ALA A 387 4.45 21.14 -19.66
C ALA A 387 4.71 22.64 -19.76
N SER A 388 4.00 23.34 -20.64
CA SER A 388 3.95 24.81 -20.57
C SER A 388 3.08 25.27 -19.39
N PRO A 389 3.31 26.48 -18.84
CA PRO A 389 2.43 27.05 -17.80
C PRO A 389 0.95 27.05 -18.18
N LYS A 390 0.64 27.25 -19.47
CA LYS A 390 -0.73 27.21 -20.00
C LYS A 390 -1.35 25.82 -19.90
N GLN A 391 -0.59 24.76 -20.20
CA GLN A 391 -1.06 23.38 -20.08
C GLN A 391 -1.31 23.00 -18.61
N VAL A 392 -0.39 23.35 -17.72
CA VAL A 392 -0.58 23.13 -16.27
C VAL A 392 -1.84 23.85 -15.78
N TRP A 393 -2.02 25.11 -16.16
CA TRP A 393 -3.20 25.88 -15.82
C TRP A 393 -4.51 25.25 -16.33
N LEU A 394 -4.52 24.78 -17.58
CA LEU A 394 -5.70 24.14 -18.17
C LEU A 394 -6.10 22.87 -17.41
N ALA A 395 -5.12 22.08 -16.97
CA ALA A 395 -5.35 20.86 -16.20
C ALA A 395 -5.83 21.13 -14.77
N THR A 396 -5.29 22.16 -14.09
CA THR A 396 -5.56 22.41 -12.67
C THR A 396 -6.78 23.30 -12.42
N ARG A 397 -7.10 24.23 -13.34
CA ARG A 397 -8.20 25.20 -13.15
C ARG A 397 -9.55 24.55 -12.78
N PRO A 398 -10.01 23.46 -13.43
CA PRO A 398 -11.29 22.85 -13.08
C PRO A 398 -11.32 22.31 -11.65
N VAL A 399 -10.21 21.72 -11.18
CA VAL A 399 -10.08 21.18 -9.82
C VAL A 399 -10.09 22.31 -8.79
N LEU A 400 -9.35 23.39 -9.08
CA LEU A 400 -9.31 24.59 -8.23
C LEU A 400 -10.68 25.27 -8.11
N GLN A 401 -11.51 25.20 -9.16
CA GLN A 401 -12.87 25.75 -9.13
C GLN A 401 -13.84 24.87 -8.32
N ALA A 402 -13.67 23.55 -8.36
CA ALA A 402 -14.52 22.59 -7.64
C ALA A 402 -14.29 22.58 -6.11
N GLU A 403 -13.05 22.81 -5.66
CA GLU A 403 -12.71 22.82 -4.22
C GLU A 403 -13.13 24.10 -3.47
N GLY A 404 -13.73 25.08 -4.19
CA GLY A 404 -14.24 26.35 -3.67
C GLY A 404 -13.69 27.55 -4.45
N ALA A 405 -14.43 28.66 -4.47
CA ALA A 405 -14.06 29.85 -5.23
C ALA A 405 -12.79 30.51 -4.64
N ARG A 406 -11.62 30.19 -5.21
CA ARG A 406 -10.41 31.02 -5.05
C ARG A 406 -10.69 32.41 -5.63
N SER A 407 -10.26 33.46 -4.94
CA SER A 407 -10.42 34.82 -5.47
C SER A 407 -9.73 34.96 -6.83
N ALA A 408 -10.25 35.83 -7.69
CA ALA A 408 -9.63 36.12 -8.97
C ALA A 408 -8.17 36.61 -8.83
N ALA A 409 -7.82 37.20 -7.69
CA ALA A 409 -6.45 37.59 -7.36
C ALA A 409 -5.56 36.36 -7.09
N ALA A 410 -6.03 35.40 -6.30
CA ALA A 410 -5.30 34.16 -6.02
C ALA A 410 -5.05 33.32 -7.29
N LEU A 411 -6.05 33.25 -8.16
CA LEU A 411 -5.92 32.57 -9.47
C LEU A 411 -4.88 33.26 -10.37
N ARG A 412 -4.84 34.59 -10.38
CA ARG A 412 -3.82 35.37 -11.11
C ARG A 412 -2.42 35.16 -10.53
N ALA A 413 -2.29 35.16 -9.20
CA ALA A 413 -1.02 34.92 -8.52
C ALA A 413 -0.47 33.52 -8.86
N LEU A 414 -1.30 32.48 -8.77
CA LEU A 414 -0.87 31.12 -9.14
C LEU A 414 -0.44 31.01 -10.60
N SER A 415 -1.16 31.68 -11.51
CA SER A 415 -0.78 31.73 -12.93
C SER A 415 0.57 32.44 -13.14
N ALA A 416 0.88 33.46 -12.35
CA ALA A 416 2.18 34.14 -12.39
C ALA A 416 3.30 33.25 -11.83
N GLU A 417 3.07 32.58 -10.69
CA GLU A 417 4.05 31.64 -10.11
C GLU A 417 4.40 30.50 -11.09
N LEU A 418 3.42 29.96 -11.81
CA LEU A 418 3.69 28.93 -12.84
C LEU A 418 4.61 29.45 -13.95
N ARG A 419 4.50 30.72 -14.32
CA ARG A 419 5.39 31.34 -15.33
C ARG A 419 6.79 31.53 -14.76
N GLU A 420 6.91 32.01 -13.53
CA GLU A 420 8.19 32.17 -12.82
C GLU A 420 8.92 30.83 -12.67
N LEU A 421 8.22 29.77 -12.30
CA LEU A 421 8.80 28.42 -12.21
C LEU A 421 9.31 27.94 -13.57
N ALA A 422 8.58 28.22 -14.65
CA ALA A 422 9.03 27.86 -16.00
C ALA A 422 10.28 28.64 -16.42
N LEU A 423 10.47 29.88 -15.97
CA LEU A 423 11.70 30.65 -16.26
C LEU A 423 12.96 30.02 -15.66
N ARG A 424 12.83 29.13 -14.66
CA ARG A 424 13.95 28.38 -14.08
C ARG A 424 14.50 27.30 -15.02
N SER A 425 13.79 26.95 -16.09
CA SER A 425 14.25 25.97 -17.08
C SER A 425 14.62 26.63 -18.41
N ARG A 426 15.62 26.06 -19.10
CA ARG A 426 16.13 26.60 -20.38
C ARG A 426 15.07 26.65 -21.49
N ASP A 427 14.17 25.68 -21.52
CA ASP A 427 13.09 25.56 -22.51
C ASP A 427 11.78 26.26 -22.09
N ARG A 428 11.77 26.95 -20.95
CA ARG A 428 10.59 27.61 -20.37
C ARG A 428 9.39 26.67 -20.15
N ARG A 429 9.66 25.43 -19.72
CA ARG A 429 8.67 24.39 -19.42
C ARG A 429 8.91 23.75 -18.06
N LEU A 430 7.81 23.32 -17.46
CA LEU A 430 7.76 22.64 -16.17
C LEU A 430 7.91 21.13 -16.38
N ALA A 431 8.63 20.45 -15.49
CA ALA A 431 8.58 18.99 -15.44
C ALA A 431 7.19 18.55 -14.98
N VAL A 432 6.60 17.54 -15.64
CA VAL A 432 5.31 16.96 -15.20
C VAL A 432 5.53 16.07 -13.97
N HIS A 433 6.64 15.34 -13.97
CA HIS A 433 7.11 14.51 -12.87
C HIS A 433 8.63 14.67 -12.72
N GLY A 434 9.15 14.34 -11.53
CA GLY A 434 10.55 14.60 -11.17
C GLY A 434 10.81 16.08 -10.92
#